data_AF-A0A9X1WKX3-F1
#
_entry.id   AF-A0A9X1WKX3-F1
#
_cell.length_a   1.000
_cell.length_b   1.000
_cell.length_c   1.000
_cell.angle_alpha   90.00
_cell.angle_beta   90.00
_cell.angle_gamma   90.00
#
_symmetry.space_group_name_H-M   'P 1'
#
loop_
_entity.id
_entity.type
_entity.pdbx_description
1 polymer ?
#
loop_
_entity_poly.entity_id
_entity_poly.type
_entity_poly.pdbx_seq_one_letter_code
_entity_poly.pdbx_strand_id
1 'polypeptide(L)'
;MNKYIKRSGIIMTVIFLFFSLMNVCGQTVKADSPLTSTTFYQAYMDIDFVAEAHQSGLNQEIAKFLSSKESPLDQRAAVINAIYSNWNEWNDRNVTDEYSKAIYGKPAALLELKNLRGDELFVLGYLKALDHYMYPDPYWLGLAREALPDSMTVELIYSLVKSQESPEAVWCYMERLFDDDLNKDIRQEALDIIADYIYLYKHDQPCQDAVSELISNSIAMIINQPEALIYGQLKVVDPDNSTVAPYVKNGTTYVPLTFISKSFGATVYYDKKQEEVTIAHENLNYPYGKIVFGLTGTKTKFEVRNGRAFVPLRAIATQFRMQVYYHQGLIILSKGITLNPKLEYDQFLANKVREKIQPNK
;
A
#
# COMPACT_ATOMS: atom_id res chain seq x y z
N MET A 1 74.00 28.23 33.15
CA MET A 1 73.37 29.14 34.13
C MET A 1 71.94 29.39 33.67
N ASN A 2 70.93 28.82 34.35
CA ASN A 2 70.16 29.43 35.47
C ASN A 2 69.12 30.47 34.99
N LYS A 3 67.85 30.46 35.43
CA LYS A 3 67.04 29.48 36.21
C LYS A 3 65.56 29.95 36.29
N TYR A 4 64.60 29.01 36.48
CA TYR A 4 63.16 29.21 36.83
C TYR A 4 62.26 29.92 35.77
N ILE A 5 61.10 29.43 35.30
CA ILE A 5 59.92 28.73 35.88
C ILE A 5 58.95 29.65 36.66
N LYS A 6 57.79 29.96 36.04
CA LYS A 6 56.47 29.94 36.72
C LYS A 6 55.28 29.84 35.74
N ARG A 7 54.52 28.74 35.90
CA ARG A 7 53.08 28.49 35.63
C ARG A 7 52.24 29.66 35.06
N SER A 8 51.29 29.44 34.14
CA SER A 8 50.03 28.72 34.44
C SER A 8 49.12 28.53 33.20
N GLY A 9 48.32 27.45 33.18
CA GLY A 9 47.02 27.42 32.50
C GLY A 9 46.93 26.63 31.19
N ILE A 10 46.00 25.65 31.19
CA ILE A 10 45.35 25.03 30.01
C ILE A 10 46.23 24.10 29.16
N ILE A 11 45.97 22.78 29.29
CA ILE A 11 45.97 21.66 28.30
C ILE A 11 46.07 20.36 29.14
N MET A 12 44.93 19.83 29.63
CA MET A 12 44.81 18.45 30.15
C MET A 12 43.34 18.03 30.47
N THR A 13 42.36 18.28 29.59
CA THR A 13 41.04 17.59 29.69
C THR A 13 40.28 17.64 28.36
N VAL A 14 40.68 16.78 27.43
CA VAL A 14 39.83 16.25 26.36
C VAL A 14 40.03 14.74 26.41
N ILE A 15 38.92 13.97 26.42
CA ILE A 15 38.78 12.57 26.89
C ILE A 15 38.21 12.52 28.32
N PHE A 16 36.90 12.80 28.46
CA PHE A 16 35.93 12.18 29.40
C PHE A 16 34.60 12.98 29.37
N LEU A 17 33.79 12.78 28.32
CA LEU A 17 32.31 12.97 28.28
C LEU A 17 31.74 12.81 26.85
N PHE A 18 32.12 11.72 26.18
CA PHE A 18 31.45 11.28 24.95
C PHE A 18 31.27 9.74 24.94
N PHE A 19 30.89 9.20 26.10
CA PHE A 19 30.53 7.80 26.31
C PHE A 19 29.24 7.74 27.14
N SER A 20 28.17 8.32 26.60
CA SER A 20 26.81 8.15 27.07
C SER A 20 25.86 8.35 25.90
N LEU A 21 24.94 7.39 25.71
CA LEU A 21 23.82 7.45 24.75
C LEU A 21 24.18 7.46 23.25
N MET A 22 25.10 6.59 22.83
CA MET A 22 24.92 5.88 21.54
C MET A 22 24.19 4.54 21.75
N ASN A 23 23.03 4.59 22.42
CA ASN A 23 21.98 3.60 22.17
C ASN A 23 21.20 4.05 20.92
N VAL A 24 21.91 4.08 19.78
CA VAL A 24 21.23 4.04 18.49
C VAL A 24 20.68 2.62 18.42
N CYS A 25 19.38 2.48 18.71
CA CYS A 25 18.66 1.23 18.51
C CYS A 25 18.89 0.82 17.05
N GLY A 26 19.55 -0.32 16.84
CA GLY A 26 19.82 -0.86 15.53
C GLY A 26 18.53 -1.34 14.88
N GLN A 27 17.74 -0.40 14.36
CA GLN A 27 16.70 -0.72 13.40
C GLN A 27 17.41 -1.26 12.16
N THR A 28 17.42 -2.59 12.04
CA THR A 28 17.77 -3.26 10.79
C THR A 28 16.78 -2.79 9.74
N VAL A 29 17.26 -1.94 8.83
CA VAL A 29 16.44 -1.47 7.71
C VAL A 29 16.20 -2.68 6.81
N LYS A 30 15.03 -3.31 6.97
CA LYS A 30 14.54 -4.37 6.09
C LYS A 30 14.12 -3.70 4.76
N ALA A 31 15.13 -3.39 3.94
CA ALA A 31 14.99 -2.59 2.74
C ALA A 31 14.45 -3.36 1.54
N ASP A 32 14.42 -4.69 1.64
CA ASP A 32 14.09 -5.57 0.52
C ASP A 32 12.57 -5.86 0.48
N SER A 33 12.06 -6.14 -0.73
CA SER A 33 10.64 -6.35 -0.99
C SER A 33 10.24 -7.81 -0.71
N PRO A 34 9.21 -8.08 0.12
CA PRO A 34 8.70 -9.44 0.30
C PRO A 34 8.34 -10.14 -1.01
N LEU A 35 7.82 -9.39 -1.99
CA LEU A 35 7.42 -9.90 -3.30
C LEU A 35 8.59 -10.44 -4.14
N THR A 36 9.80 -9.87 -3.99
CA THR A 36 10.99 -10.27 -4.76
C THR A 36 12.02 -11.06 -3.95
N SER A 37 11.98 -10.97 -2.62
CA SER A 37 12.97 -11.58 -1.73
C SER A 37 12.58 -12.96 -1.21
N THR A 38 11.34 -13.40 -1.43
CA THR A 38 10.94 -14.79 -1.23
C THR A 38 11.26 -15.61 -2.48
N THR A 39 12.43 -16.27 -2.50
CA THR A 39 12.89 -17.11 -3.63
C THR A 39 12.28 -18.52 -3.62
N PHE A 40 10.96 -18.60 -3.44
CA PHE A 40 10.23 -19.87 -3.25
C PHE A 40 10.26 -20.79 -4.47
N TYR A 41 10.64 -20.30 -5.65
CA TYR A 41 10.93 -21.13 -6.83
C TYR A 41 11.97 -22.23 -6.54
N GLN A 42 12.84 -22.03 -5.55
CA GLN A 42 13.86 -23.00 -5.12
C GLN A 42 13.24 -24.34 -4.67
N ALA A 43 12.03 -24.31 -4.10
CA ALA A 43 11.26 -25.49 -3.72
C ALA A 43 10.64 -26.26 -4.91
N TYR A 44 10.90 -25.83 -6.16
CA TYR A 44 10.38 -26.44 -7.39
C TYR A 44 11.47 -26.65 -8.45
N MET A 45 12.75 -26.64 -8.09
CA MET A 45 13.86 -26.83 -9.04
C MET A 45 13.93 -28.25 -9.64
N ASP A 46 13.12 -29.19 -9.15
CA ASP A 46 12.82 -30.50 -9.75
C ASP A 46 11.84 -30.43 -10.94
N ILE A 47 11.18 -29.29 -11.17
CA ILE A 47 10.30 -29.05 -12.31
C ILE A 47 11.10 -28.37 -13.43
N ASP A 48 11.24 -29.06 -14.57
CA ASP A 48 12.04 -28.60 -15.73
C ASP A 48 11.74 -27.15 -16.12
N PHE A 49 10.46 -26.76 -16.20
CA PHE A 49 10.03 -25.40 -16.54
C PHE A 49 10.47 -24.34 -15.53
N VAL A 50 10.62 -24.68 -14.24
CA VAL A 50 11.10 -23.73 -13.21
C VAL A 50 12.60 -23.54 -13.34
N ALA A 51 13.35 -24.64 -13.56
CA ALA A 51 14.78 -24.58 -13.82
C ALA A 51 15.10 -23.80 -15.11
N GLU A 52 14.34 -24.03 -16.19
CA GLU A 52 14.47 -23.31 -17.46
C GLU A 52 14.09 -21.82 -17.32
N ALA A 53 13.06 -21.50 -16.55
CA ALA A 53 12.64 -20.13 -16.26
C ALA A 53 13.68 -19.36 -15.43
N HIS A 54 14.29 -20.01 -14.44
CA HIS A 54 15.42 -19.44 -13.70
C HIS A 54 16.61 -19.15 -14.63
N GLN A 55 16.94 -20.08 -15.54
CA GLN A 55 18.08 -19.94 -16.44
C GLN A 55 17.87 -18.92 -17.57
N SER A 56 16.66 -18.86 -18.15
CA SER A 56 16.40 -18.20 -19.44
C SER A 56 15.33 -17.10 -19.41
N GLY A 57 14.61 -16.92 -18.30
CA GLY A 57 13.49 -15.99 -18.21
C GLY A 57 12.26 -16.48 -18.97
N LEU A 58 11.45 -15.57 -19.50
CA LEU A 58 10.27 -15.95 -20.30
C LEU A 58 10.67 -16.40 -21.71
N ASN A 59 10.19 -17.58 -22.12
CA ASN A 59 10.30 -18.06 -23.50
C ASN A 59 8.97 -18.67 -23.99
N GLN A 60 8.94 -19.18 -25.24
CA GLN A 60 7.70 -19.69 -25.85
C GLN A 60 7.12 -20.93 -25.16
N GLU A 61 7.95 -21.87 -24.69
CA GLU A 61 7.46 -23.07 -24.00
C GLU A 61 7.03 -22.74 -22.56
N ILE A 62 7.76 -21.86 -21.88
CA ILE A 62 7.36 -21.32 -20.57
C ILE A 62 6.03 -20.56 -20.66
N ALA A 63 5.82 -19.75 -21.70
CA ALA A 63 4.54 -19.07 -21.91
C ALA A 63 3.38 -20.06 -22.10
N LYS A 64 3.59 -21.14 -22.87
CA LYS A 64 2.59 -22.22 -23.01
C LYS A 64 2.32 -22.94 -21.69
N PHE A 65 3.37 -23.23 -20.92
CA PHE A 65 3.23 -23.86 -19.60
C PHE A 65 2.40 -23.00 -18.64
N LEU A 66 2.64 -21.69 -18.62
CA LEU A 66 1.89 -20.71 -17.82
C LEU A 66 0.41 -20.57 -18.25
N SER A 67 0.11 -20.61 -19.56
CA SER A 67 -1.28 -20.52 -20.06
C SER A 67 -2.10 -21.80 -19.92
N SER A 68 -1.42 -22.96 -19.80
CA SER A 68 -2.05 -24.27 -19.69
C SER A 68 -2.83 -24.42 -18.39
N LYS A 69 -4.13 -24.77 -18.52
CA LYS A 69 -5.01 -25.13 -17.41
C LYS A 69 -4.62 -26.44 -16.71
N GLU A 70 -3.84 -27.29 -17.38
CA GLU A 70 -3.39 -28.60 -16.85
C GLU A 70 -2.14 -28.43 -15.96
N SER A 71 -1.46 -27.29 -16.03
CA SER A 71 -0.30 -26.97 -15.19
C SER A 71 -0.76 -26.57 -13.78
N PRO A 72 -0.24 -27.21 -12.71
CA PRO A 72 -0.52 -26.81 -11.33
C PRO A 72 -0.23 -25.32 -11.08
N LEU A 73 -1.06 -24.66 -10.28
CA LEU A 73 -1.02 -23.21 -10.12
C LEU A 73 0.22 -22.75 -9.32
N ASP A 74 0.63 -23.55 -8.34
CA ASP A 74 1.85 -23.40 -7.55
C ASP A 74 3.12 -23.49 -8.40
N GLN A 75 3.18 -24.45 -9.32
CA GLN A 75 4.30 -24.57 -10.27
C GLN A 75 4.33 -23.38 -11.23
N ARG A 76 3.18 -22.86 -11.65
CA ARG A 76 3.11 -21.62 -12.46
C ARG A 76 3.54 -20.40 -11.66
N ALA A 77 3.20 -20.31 -10.38
CA ALA A 77 3.70 -19.28 -9.47
C ALA A 77 5.23 -19.38 -9.30
N ALA A 78 5.76 -20.60 -9.13
CA ALA A 78 7.20 -20.86 -9.02
C ALA A 78 7.96 -20.51 -10.30
N VAL A 79 7.41 -20.82 -11.48
CA VAL A 79 7.95 -20.37 -12.78
C VAL A 79 8.02 -18.85 -12.84
N ILE A 80 6.96 -18.14 -12.44
CA ILE A 80 6.95 -16.67 -12.43
C ILE A 80 8.00 -16.13 -11.44
N ASN A 81 8.09 -16.66 -10.22
CA ASN A 81 9.10 -16.29 -9.24
C ASN A 81 10.54 -16.56 -9.76
N ALA A 82 10.75 -17.65 -10.48
CA ALA A 82 12.00 -17.99 -11.15
C ALA A 82 12.37 -16.98 -12.26
N ILE A 83 11.43 -16.58 -13.12
CA ILE A 83 11.67 -15.58 -14.19
C ILE A 83 12.30 -14.30 -13.62
N TYR A 84 11.93 -13.87 -12.41
CA TYR A 84 12.40 -12.62 -11.80
C TYR A 84 13.58 -12.79 -10.84
N SER A 85 14.15 -13.99 -10.69
CA SER A 85 15.20 -14.29 -9.70
C SER A 85 16.63 -13.88 -10.07
N ASN A 86 17.01 -13.92 -11.36
CA ASN A 86 18.43 -13.84 -11.80
C ASN A 86 18.90 -12.44 -12.27
N TRP A 87 18.49 -11.36 -11.59
CA TRP A 87 18.69 -9.99 -12.11
C TRP A 87 19.49 -9.10 -11.15
N ASN A 88 20.72 -8.77 -11.54
CA ASN A 88 21.67 -8.00 -10.73
C ASN A 88 21.36 -6.49 -10.65
N GLU A 89 20.51 -5.96 -11.53
CA GLU A 89 20.06 -4.56 -11.55
C GLU A 89 18.57 -4.49 -11.86
N TRP A 90 17.85 -3.55 -11.23
CA TRP A 90 16.43 -3.32 -11.54
C TRP A 90 16.25 -2.27 -12.62
N ASN A 91 15.42 -2.62 -13.60
CA ASN A 91 14.86 -1.74 -14.62
C ASN A 91 13.36 -2.05 -14.74
N ASP A 92 12.55 -1.08 -15.20
CA ASP A 92 11.15 -1.34 -15.59
C ASP A 92 11.09 -2.48 -16.62
N ARG A 93 10.17 -3.42 -16.41
CA ARG A 93 10.03 -4.63 -17.23
C ARG A 93 8.68 -4.66 -17.97
N ASN A 94 8.55 -5.61 -18.89
CA ASN A 94 7.35 -5.74 -19.73
C ASN A 94 6.99 -7.21 -20.04
N VAL A 95 7.38 -8.13 -19.14
CA VAL A 95 7.21 -9.58 -19.33
C VAL A 95 5.73 -9.95 -19.44
N THR A 96 4.85 -9.22 -18.74
CA THR A 96 3.38 -9.38 -18.84
C THR A 96 2.90 -9.19 -20.27
N ASP A 97 3.46 -8.22 -20.97
CA ASP A 97 3.04 -7.82 -22.32
C ASP A 97 3.69 -8.74 -23.38
N GLU A 98 4.89 -9.26 -23.12
CA GLU A 98 5.53 -10.33 -23.90
C GLU A 98 4.74 -11.64 -23.81
N TYR A 99 4.42 -12.09 -22.60
CA TYR A 99 3.54 -13.24 -22.35
C TYR A 99 2.17 -13.05 -23.01
N SER A 100 1.55 -11.87 -22.83
CA SER A 100 0.24 -11.59 -23.40
C SER A 100 0.25 -11.59 -24.94
N LYS A 101 1.32 -11.10 -25.57
CA LYS A 101 1.48 -11.18 -27.03
C LYS A 101 1.70 -12.62 -27.50
N ALA A 102 2.47 -13.41 -26.77
CA ALA A 102 2.74 -14.81 -27.10
C ALA A 102 1.48 -15.70 -27.02
N ILE A 103 0.60 -15.46 -26.04
CA ILE A 103 -0.58 -16.31 -25.77
C ILE A 103 -1.88 -15.75 -26.36
N TYR A 104 -2.13 -14.45 -26.25
CA TYR A 104 -3.39 -13.81 -26.67
C TYR A 104 -3.24 -12.94 -27.93
N GLY A 105 -2.04 -12.87 -28.51
CA GLY A 105 -1.76 -12.10 -29.73
C GLY A 105 -1.83 -10.58 -29.58
N LYS A 106 -1.89 -10.06 -28.34
CA LYS A 106 -2.07 -8.61 -28.06
C LYS A 106 -1.44 -8.19 -26.73
N PRO A 107 -1.11 -6.89 -26.54
CA PRO A 107 -0.73 -6.33 -25.25
C PRO A 107 -1.76 -6.61 -24.14
N ALA A 108 -1.30 -6.78 -22.91
CA ALA A 108 -2.13 -7.13 -21.76
C ALA A 108 -3.23 -6.09 -21.50
N ALA A 109 -2.93 -4.80 -21.70
CA ALA A 109 -3.89 -3.71 -21.57
C ALA A 109 -5.09 -3.78 -22.54
N LEU A 110 -5.07 -4.65 -23.56
CA LEU A 110 -6.16 -4.87 -24.51
C LEU A 110 -6.95 -6.17 -24.24
N LEU A 111 -6.73 -6.85 -23.11
CA LEU A 111 -7.47 -8.04 -22.71
C LEU A 111 -8.81 -7.70 -22.06
N GLU A 112 -9.86 -8.46 -22.41
CA GLU A 112 -11.15 -8.39 -21.72
C GLU A 112 -11.13 -9.31 -20.48
N LEU A 113 -10.78 -8.76 -19.32
CA LEU A 113 -10.56 -9.53 -18.08
C LEU A 113 -11.72 -10.46 -17.69
N LYS A 114 -12.97 -10.04 -17.94
CA LYS A 114 -14.20 -10.83 -17.71
C LYS A 114 -14.28 -12.14 -18.51
N ASN A 115 -13.45 -12.31 -19.54
CA ASN A 115 -13.41 -13.50 -20.40
C ASN A 115 -12.23 -14.44 -20.03
N LEU A 116 -11.38 -14.04 -19.10
CA LEU A 116 -10.24 -14.83 -18.61
C LEU A 116 -10.67 -15.71 -17.45
N ARG A 117 -10.02 -16.87 -17.31
CA ARG A 117 -10.17 -17.74 -16.12
C ARG A 117 -9.44 -17.15 -14.93
N GLY A 118 -9.80 -17.60 -13.71
CA GLY A 118 -9.11 -17.21 -12.48
C GLY A 118 -7.60 -17.49 -12.50
N ASP A 119 -7.18 -18.61 -13.10
CA ASP A 119 -5.76 -18.98 -13.22
C ASP A 119 -5.00 -18.12 -14.26
N GLU A 120 -5.68 -17.64 -15.30
CA GLU A 120 -5.10 -16.69 -16.26
C GLU A 120 -4.95 -15.29 -15.66
N LEU A 121 -5.96 -14.84 -14.89
CA LEU A 121 -5.92 -13.61 -14.10
C LEU A 121 -4.79 -13.65 -13.07
N PHE A 122 -4.56 -14.80 -12.44
CA PHE A 122 -3.45 -15.02 -11.52
C PHE A 122 -2.10 -14.84 -12.21
N VAL A 123 -1.84 -15.59 -13.30
CA VAL A 123 -0.58 -15.54 -14.05
C VAL A 123 -0.27 -14.13 -14.55
N LEU A 124 -1.24 -13.49 -15.22
CA LEU A 124 -1.09 -12.13 -15.73
C LEU A 124 -0.93 -11.12 -14.60
N GLY A 125 -1.67 -11.28 -13.50
CA GLY A 125 -1.61 -10.39 -12.35
C GLY A 125 -0.28 -10.47 -11.59
N TYR A 126 0.30 -11.67 -11.44
CA TYR A 126 1.58 -11.85 -10.77
C TYR A 126 2.76 -11.32 -11.62
N LEU A 127 2.77 -11.61 -12.93
CA LEU A 127 3.69 -10.98 -13.88
C LEU A 127 3.59 -9.45 -13.83
N LYS A 128 2.36 -8.91 -13.84
CA LYS A 128 2.11 -7.46 -13.80
C LYS A 128 2.58 -6.81 -12.50
N ALA A 129 2.45 -7.51 -11.37
CA ALA A 129 2.95 -7.03 -10.10
C ALA A 129 4.48 -7.00 -10.08
N LEU A 130 5.15 -8.04 -10.57
CA LEU A 130 6.61 -8.12 -10.59
C LEU A 130 7.26 -7.20 -11.63
N ASP A 131 6.61 -6.93 -12.77
CA ASP A 131 7.08 -5.94 -13.76
C ASP A 131 7.24 -4.54 -13.14
N HIS A 132 6.42 -4.20 -12.15
CA HIS A 132 6.43 -2.93 -11.43
C HIS A 132 6.49 -3.11 -9.90
N TYR A 133 7.35 -4.02 -9.42
CA TYR A 133 7.33 -4.48 -8.01
C TYR A 133 7.43 -3.36 -6.96
N MET A 134 7.95 -2.16 -7.29
CA MET A 134 7.99 -1.05 -6.33
C MET A 134 6.60 -0.49 -6.00
N TYR A 135 5.67 -0.51 -6.97
CA TYR A 135 4.31 0.02 -6.87
C TYR A 135 3.34 -0.88 -7.67
N PRO A 136 3.13 -2.14 -7.25
CA PRO A 136 2.41 -3.13 -8.02
C PRO A 136 0.90 -2.83 -8.02
N ASP A 137 0.22 -3.17 -9.12
CA ASP A 137 -1.25 -3.08 -9.23
C ASP A 137 -1.88 -4.43 -8.82
N PRO A 138 -2.49 -4.56 -7.63
CA PRO A 138 -3.05 -5.82 -7.16
C PRO A 138 -4.37 -6.19 -7.82
N TYR A 139 -4.94 -5.36 -8.72
CA TYR A 139 -6.31 -5.53 -9.21
C TYR A 139 -6.54 -6.88 -9.89
N TRP A 140 -5.61 -7.36 -10.70
CA TRP A 140 -5.79 -8.60 -11.48
C TRP A 140 -5.65 -9.84 -10.60
N LEU A 141 -4.75 -9.81 -9.62
CA LEU A 141 -4.68 -10.83 -8.57
C LEU A 141 -5.92 -10.81 -7.65
N GLY A 142 -6.51 -9.64 -7.41
CA GLY A 142 -7.78 -9.52 -6.69
C GLY A 142 -8.93 -10.22 -7.43
N LEU A 143 -9.03 -10.04 -8.75
CA LEU A 143 -9.99 -10.80 -9.57
C LEU A 143 -9.68 -12.31 -9.59
N ALA A 144 -8.40 -12.69 -9.56
CA ALA A 144 -8.00 -14.09 -9.46
C ALA A 144 -8.43 -14.71 -8.12
N ARG A 145 -8.24 -13.99 -7.00
CA ARG A 145 -8.72 -14.37 -5.67
C ARG A 145 -10.24 -14.53 -5.64
N GLU A 146 -10.99 -13.61 -6.23
CA GLU A 146 -12.45 -13.70 -6.31
C GLU A 146 -12.92 -14.90 -7.16
N ALA A 147 -12.15 -15.29 -8.17
CA ALA A 147 -12.42 -16.46 -9.01
C ALA A 147 -11.91 -17.79 -8.44
N LEU A 148 -10.98 -17.76 -7.48
CA LEU A 148 -10.32 -18.91 -6.85
C LEU A 148 -10.20 -18.71 -5.33
N PRO A 149 -11.32 -18.51 -4.60
CA PRO A 149 -11.32 -18.05 -3.22
C PRO A 149 -10.66 -19.02 -2.24
N ASP A 150 -10.66 -20.32 -2.57
CA ASP A 150 -10.13 -21.38 -1.71
C ASP A 150 -8.63 -21.66 -1.94
N SER A 151 -7.97 -20.98 -2.89
CA SER A 151 -6.57 -21.26 -3.25
C SER A 151 -5.57 -20.55 -2.33
N MET A 152 -4.81 -21.32 -1.55
CA MET A 152 -3.71 -20.78 -0.75
C MET A 152 -2.63 -20.13 -1.63
N THR A 153 -2.34 -20.69 -2.81
CA THR A 153 -1.41 -20.09 -3.79
C THR A 153 -1.85 -18.68 -4.20
N VAL A 154 -3.14 -18.50 -4.49
CA VAL A 154 -3.67 -17.20 -4.93
C VAL A 154 -3.64 -16.18 -3.80
N GLU A 155 -4.14 -16.54 -2.62
CA GLU A 155 -4.17 -15.61 -1.49
C GLU A 155 -2.76 -15.23 -1.04
N LEU A 156 -1.83 -16.19 -0.99
CA LEU A 156 -0.43 -15.95 -0.62
C LEU A 156 0.25 -14.92 -1.54
N ILE A 157 0.18 -15.10 -2.87
CA ILE A 157 0.78 -14.17 -3.82
C ILE A 157 0.05 -12.81 -3.80
N TYR A 158 -1.27 -12.79 -3.66
CA TYR A 158 -2.03 -11.55 -3.48
C TYR A 158 -1.60 -10.78 -2.22
N SER A 159 -1.39 -11.48 -1.12
CA SER A 159 -0.89 -10.93 0.15
C SER A 159 0.52 -10.38 0.04
N LEU A 160 1.45 -11.09 -0.60
CA LEU A 160 2.80 -10.57 -0.90
C LEU A 160 2.72 -9.26 -1.70
N VAL A 161 1.89 -9.21 -2.74
CA VAL A 161 1.72 -8.02 -3.58
C VAL A 161 1.08 -6.86 -2.80
N LYS A 162 0.02 -7.11 -2.02
CA LYS A 162 -0.60 -6.08 -1.16
C LYS A 162 0.33 -5.57 -0.06
N SER A 163 1.23 -6.40 0.46
CA SER A 163 2.20 -5.98 1.48
C SER A 163 3.25 -5.00 0.97
N GLN A 164 3.45 -4.87 -0.34
CA GLN A 164 4.47 -4.01 -0.90
C GLN A 164 4.27 -2.53 -0.56
N GLU A 165 3.03 -2.08 -0.44
CA GLU A 165 2.70 -0.71 -0.02
C GLU A 165 2.64 -0.52 1.51
N SER A 166 2.74 -1.60 2.29
CA SER A 166 2.74 -1.60 3.76
C SER A 166 3.50 -2.82 4.30
N PRO A 167 4.85 -2.85 4.24
CA PRO A 167 5.63 -4.04 4.58
C PRO A 167 5.41 -4.53 6.01
N GLU A 168 5.22 -3.62 6.96
CA GLU A 168 4.80 -3.94 8.34
C GLU A 168 3.51 -4.78 8.46
N ALA A 169 2.61 -4.76 7.46
CA ALA A 169 1.41 -5.60 7.44
C ALA A 169 1.64 -7.02 6.89
N VAL A 170 2.80 -7.31 6.30
CA VAL A 170 3.08 -8.61 5.65
C VAL A 170 2.94 -9.79 6.61
N TRP A 171 3.40 -9.64 7.85
CA TRP A 171 3.22 -10.63 8.90
C TRP A 171 1.73 -10.93 9.15
N CYS A 172 0.91 -9.88 9.27
CA CYS A 172 -0.51 -10.05 9.53
C CYS A 172 -1.31 -10.58 8.33
N TYR A 173 -0.83 -10.45 7.10
CA TYR A 173 -1.41 -11.18 5.98
C TYR A 173 -1.04 -12.68 6.03
N MET A 174 0.22 -13.01 6.38
CA MET A 174 0.63 -14.41 6.53
C MET A 174 -0.03 -15.12 7.70
N GLU A 175 -0.23 -14.47 8.84
CA GLU A 175 -0.89 -15.10 10.00
C GLU A 175 -2.31 -15.55 9.65
N ARG A 176 -3.06 -14.70 8.91
CA ARG A 176 -4.43 -15.01 8.43
C ARG A 176 -4.52 -16.19 7.46
N LEU A 177 -3.51 -16.41 6.61
CA LEU A 177 -3.47 -17.56 5.68
C LEU A 177 -3.54 -18.93 6.38
N PHE A 178 -3.14 -19.01 7.65
CA PHE A 178 -3.16 -20.24 8.43
C PHE A 178 -4.44 -20.41 9.27
N ASP A 179 -5.21 -19.34 9.44
CA ASP A 179 -6.51 -19.35 10.12
C ASP A 179 -7.68 -19.66 9.16
N ASP A 180 -7.56 -19.26 7.89
CA ASP A 180 -8.55 -19.53 6.84
C ASP A 180 -8.51 -21.01 6.37
N ASP A 181 -9.68 -21.59 6.06
CA ASP A 181 -9.85 -22.99 5.59
C ASP A 181 -9.51 -23.15 4.09
N LEU A 182 -8.32 -22.65 3.70
CA LEU A 182 -7.83 -22.65 2.32
C LEU A 182 -7.30 -24.02 1.91
N ASN A 183 -7.57 -24.41 0.66
CA ASN A 183 -6.91 -25.53 0.02
C ASN A 183 -5.40 -25.25 -0.10
N LYS A 184 -4.59 -26.11 0.53
CA LYS A 184 -3.13 -26.05 0.53
C LYS A 184 -2.57 -26.59 -0.79
N ASP A 185 -2.81 -25.82 -1.85
CA ASP A 185 -2.44 -26.15 -3.23
C ASP A 185 -1.00 -25.73 -3.61
N ILE A 186 -0.17 -25.40 -2.62
CA ILE A 186 1.23 -25.01 -2.73
C ILE A 186 2.12 -25.94 -1.88
N ARG A 187 3.35 -26.25 -2.35
CA ARG A 187 4.32 -27.05 -1.58
C ARG A 187 4.65 -26.41 -0.23
N GLN A 188 4.73 -27.24 0.81
CA GLN A 188 5.12 -26.80 2.16
C GLN A 188 6.51 -26.14 2.18
N GLU A 189 7.50 -26.70 1.46
CA GLU A 189 8.85 -26.13 1.35
C GLU A 189 8.84 -24.69 0.79
N ALA A 190 7.88 -24.36 -0.07
CA ALA A 190 7.71 -23.01 -0.60
C ALA A 190 7.08 -22.06 0.43
N LEU A 191 6.10 -22.55 1.21
CA LEU A 191 5.55 -21.83 2.36
C LEU A 191 6.63 -21.55 3.40
N ASP A 192 7.51 -22.51 3.68
CA ASP A 192 8.59 -22.39 4.66
C ASP A 192 9.59 -21.30 4.23
N ILE A 193 10.02 -21.27 2.96
CA ILE A 193 10.89 -20.20 2.40
C ILE A 193 10.24 -18.82 2.54
N ILE A 194 8.93 -18.72 2.27
CA ILE A 194 8.19 -17.46 2.37
C ILE A 194 8.02 -17.03 3.84
N ALA A 195 7.69 -17.97 4.72
CA ALA A 195 7.50 -17.74 6.15
C ALA A 195 8.81 -17.35 6.85
N ASP A 196 9.95 -17.96 6.51
CA ASP A 196 11.26 -17.59 7.05
C ASP A 196 11.62 -16.14 6.75
N TYR A 197 11.35 -15.68 5.52
CA TYR A 197 11.53 -14.28 5.16
C TYR A 197 10.53 -13.36 5.89
N ILE A 198 9.26 -13.76 5.98
CA ILE A 198 8.20 -12.99 6.65
C ILE A 198 8.24 -13.13 8.18
N TYR A 199 9.17 -13.92 8.74
CA TYR A 199 9.48 -13.90 10.17
C TYR A 199 10.38 -12.70 10.54
N LEU A 200 11.04 -12.09 9.54
CA LEU A 200 11.39 -10.67 9.57
C LEU A 200 10.07 -9.86 9.65
N TYR A 201 10.08 -8.56 9.94
CA TYR A 201 8.85 -7.77 10.20
C TYR A 201 8.04 -8.20 11.46
N LYS A 202 8.11 -9.46 11.92
CA LYS A 202 7.78 -10.00 13.28
C LYS A 202 7.66 -8.91 14.35
N HIS A 203 6.43 -8.55 14.75
CA HIS A 203 6.15 -7.61 15.84
C HIS A 203 5.26 -8.20 16.94
N ASP A 204 5.37 -7.66 18.16
CA ASP A 204 4.63 -8.12 19.34
C ASP A 204 3.15 -7.68 19.40
N GLN A 205 2.73 -6.76 18.53
CA GLN A 205 1.32 -6.35 18.44
C GLN A 205 0.50 -7.48 17.80
N PRO A 206 -0.67 -7.84 18.34
CA PRO A 206 -1.53 -8.85 17.74
C PRO A 206 -2.10 -8.32 16.42
N CYS A 207 -2.17 -9.18 15.42
CA CYS A 207 -2.82 -8.86 14.16
C CYS A 207 -4.32 -8.67 14.36
N GLN A 208 -4.89 -7.70 13.63
CA GLN A 208 -6.32 -7.43 13.62
C GLN A 208 -6.95 -8.05 12.38
N ASP A 209 -8.26 -8.33 12.45
CA ASP A 209 -9.03 -8.67 11.26
C ASP A 209 -9.05 -7.49 10.27
N ALA A 210 -9.25 -7.78 8.98
CA ALA A 210 -9.19 -6.78 7.91
C ALA A 210 -10.16 -5.60 8.10
N VAL A 211 -11.30 -5.82 8.76
CA VAL A 211 -12.31 -4.77 9.01
C VAL A 211 -11.86 -3.86 10.15
N SER A 212 -11.37 -4.42 11.26
CA SER A 212 -10.81 -3.66 12.38
C SER A 212 -9.54 -2.90 11.98
N GLU A 213 -8.67 -3.52 11.17
CA GLU A 213 -7.46 -2.91 10.61
C GLU A 213 -7.80 -1.69 9.74
N LEU A 214 -8.76 -1.83 8.82
CA LEU A 214 -9.24 -0.74 7.96
C LEU A 214 -9.92 0.37 8.77
N ILE A 215 -10.77 0.03 9.74
CA ILE A 215 -11.48 1.00 10.58
C ILE A 215 -10.51 1.82 11.43
N SER A 216 -9.48 1.17 12.01
CA SER A 216 -8.51 1.83 12.89
C SER A 216 -7.48 2.68 12.13
N ASN A 217 -7.20 2.38 10.86
CA ASN A 217 -6.20 3.09 10.05
C ASN A 217 -6.79 4.03 8.97
N SER A 218 -8.08 4.37 9.04
CA SER A 218 -8.73 5.23 8.05
C SER A 218 -9.57 6.39 8.59
N ILE A 219 -9.74 7.37 7.72
CA ILE A 219 -10.72 8.46 7.82
C ILE A 219 -11.77 8.24 6.72
N ALA A 220 -13.01 7.99 7.11
CA ALA A 220 -14.10 7.75 6.19
C ALA A 220 -15.22 8.78 6.33
N MET A 221 -15.82 9.16 5.19
CA MET A 221 -16.90 10.14 5.10
C MET A 221 -17.85 9.74 3.98
N ILE A 222 -19.10 10.22 4.01
CA ILE A 222 -20.06 9.97 2.93
C ILE A 222 -20.52 11.30 2.32
N ILE A 223 -20.65 11.34 0.98
CA ILE A 223 -21.15 12.50 0.25
C ILE A 223 -22.51 12.95 0.80
N ASN A 224 -22.62 14.26 1.04
CA ASN A 224 -23.76 14.96 1.62
C ASN A 224 -24.16 14.51 3.04
N GLN A 225 -23.26 13.88 3.81
CA GLN A 225 -23.47 13.54 5.21
C GLN A 225 -22.51 14.30 6.14
N PRO A 226 -22.99 14.85 7.28
CA PRO A 226 -22.14 15.53 8.27
C PRO A 226 -21.42 14.56 9.22
N GLU A 227 -21.66 13.25 9.15
CA GLU A 227 -20.96 12.24 9.93
C GLU A 227 -19.70 11.71 9.22
N ALA A 228 -18.68 11.38 10.03
CA ALA A 228 -17.42 10.81 9.58
C ALA A 228 -16.88 9.81 10.61
N LEU A 229 -16.19 8.76 10.15
CA LEU A 229 -15.46 7.82 11.00
C LEU A 229 -13.98 8.18 10.97
N ILE A 230 -13.40 8.51 12.12
CA ILE A 230 -12.00 8.94 12.26
C ILE A 230 -11.28 7.93 13.15
N TYR A 231 -10.52 7.01 12.56
CA TYR A 231 -9.78 5.96 13.27
C TYR A 231 -10.68 5.19 14.26
N GLY A 232 -11.80 4.68 13.74
CA GLY A 232 -12.86 4.00 14.49
C GLY A 232 -13.81 4.88 15.31
N GLN A 233 -13.55 6.19 15.45
CA GLN A 233 -14.40 7.10 16.23
C GLN A 233 -15.40 7.84 15.33
N LEU A 234 -16.70 7.63 15.55
CA LEU A 234 -17.76 8.40 14.87
C LEU A 234 -17.75 9.86 15.37
N LYS A 235 -17.66 10.82 14.45
CA LYS A 235 -17.61 12.26 14.72
C LYS A 235 -18.49 13.03 13.75
N VAL A 236 -18.99 14.18 14.21
CA VAL A 236 -19.61 15.17 13.33
C VAL A 236 -18.51 16.06 12.74
N VAL A 237 -18.59 16.28 11.43
CA VAL A 237 -17.64 17.05 10.62
C VAL A 237 -17.55 18.51 11.07
N ASP A 238 -18.67 19.09 11.46
CA ASP A 238 -18.77 20.43 12.04
C ASP A 238 -19.93 20.49 13.05
N PRO A 239 -19.65 20.40 14.36
CA PRO A 239 -20.69 20.44 15.40
C PRO A 239 -21.54 21.71 15.41
N ASP A 240 -21.00 22.83 14.92
CA ASP A 240 -21.70 24.12 14.88
C ASP A 240 -22.53 24.28 13.58
N ASN A 241 -22.33 23.42 12.58
CA ASN A 241 -23.00 23.53 11.28
C ASN A 241 -23.15 22.18 10.55
N SER A 242 -24.27 21.50 10.78
CA SER A 242 -24.62 20.22 10.13
C SER A 242 -24.78 20.29 8.60
N THR A 243 -24.74 21.48 7.98
CA THR A 243 -24.74 21.61 6.51
C THR A 243 -23.34 21.47 5.89
N VAL A 244 -22.29 21.29 6.72
CA VAL A 244 -20.91 21.09 6.27
C VAL A 244 -20.67 19.59 6.07
N ALA A 245 -20.73 19.17 4.81
CA ALA A 245 -20.55 17.78 4.39
C ALA A 245 -19.72 17.71 3.09
N PRO A 246 -18.97 16.64 2.83
CA PRO A 246 -18.33 16.39 1.53
C PRO A 246 -19.33 16.44 0.39
N TYR A 247 -18.93 16.92 -0.78
CA TYR A 247 -19.81 17.00 -1.95
C TYR A 247 -19.07 16.76 -3.26
N VAL A 248 -19.81 16.43 -4.32
CA VAL A 248 -19.27 16.34 -5.68
C VAL A 248 -19.71 17.56 -6.48
N LYS A 249 -18.78 18.15 -7.23
CA LYS A 249 -19.01 19.25 -8.18
C LYS A 249 -18.16 18.99 -9.42
N ASN A 250 -18.79 18.95 -10.59
CA ASN A 250 -18.14 18.69 -11.89
C ASN A 250 -17.19 17.46 -11.86
N GLY A 251 -17.66 16.35 -11.29
CA GLY A 251 -16.88 15.11 -11.13
C GLY A 251 -15.76 15.16 -10.07
N THR A 252 -15.52 16.31 -9.42
CA THR A 252 -14.52 16.46 -8.36
C THR A 252 -15.19 16.36 -6.98
N THR A 253 -14.66 15.49 -6.12
CA THR A 253 -15.04 15.43 -4.70
C THR A 253 -14.34 16.53 -3.93
N TYR A 254 -15.11 17.36 -3.23
CA TYR A 254 -14.66 18.41 -2.32
C TYR A 254 -14.93 17.99 -0.88
N VAL A 255 -13.96 18.25 0.01
CA VAL A 255 -14.05 17.95 1.45
C VAL A 255 -13.77 19.20 2.29
N PRO A 256 -14.37 19.32 3.50
CA PRO A 256 -14.13 20.46 4.39
C PRO A 256 -12.68 20.50 4.85
N LEU A 257 -11.97 21.55 4.44
CA LEU A 257 -10.52 21.69 4.56
C LEU A 257 -10.03 21.58 6.01
N THR A 258 -10.67 22.29 6.94
CA THR A 258 -10.27 22.30 8.36
C THR A 258 -10.50 20.95 9.03
N PHE A 259 -11.62 20.27 8.74
CA PHE A 259 -11.95 18.98 9.34
C PHE A 259 -10.93 17.91 8.95
N ILE A 260 -10.67 17.76 7.64
CA ILE A 260 -9.77 16.71 7.17
C ILE A 260 -8.31 16.99 7.57
N SER A 261 -7.87 18.26 7.53
CA SER A 261 -6.53 18.65 7.98
C SER A 261 -6.31 18.29 9.46
N LYS A 262 -7.25 18.66 10.34
CA LYS A 262 -7.17 18.35 11.77
C LYS A 262 -7.25 16.85 12.05
N SER A 263 -7.96 16.10 11.22
CA SER A 263 -8.04 14.63 11.33
C SER A 263 -6.69 13.96 11.07
N PHE A 264 -5.85 14.55 10.21
CA PHE A 264 -4.44 14.15 10.03
C PHE A 264 -3.48 14.73 11.09
N GLY A 265 -3.97 15.35 12.18
CA GLY A 265 -3.14 16.02 13.18
C GLY A 265 -2.57 17.38 12.74
N ALA A 266 -2.92 17.89 11.55
CA ALA A 266 -2.38 19.14 11.04
C ALA A 266 -3.04 20.38 11.66
N THR A 267 -2.24 21.44 11.84
CA THR A 267 -2.73 22.74 12.29
C THR A 267 -3.18 23.57 11.08
N VAL A 268 -4.26 24.35 11.24
CA VAL A 268 -4.86 25.14 10.16
C VAL A 268 -4.96 26.60 10.58
N TYR A 269 -4.42 27.49 9.75
CA TYR A 269 -4.41 28.94 9.95
C TYR A 269 -5.10 29.62 8.75
N TYR A 270 -5.93 30.63 9.01
CA TYR A 270 -6.55 31.43 7.95
C TYR A 270 -6.05 32.88 8.02
N ASP A 271 -5.43 33.36 6.94
CA ASP A 271 -5.11 34.77 6.75
C ASP A 271 -6.23 35.45 5.95
N LYS A 272 -7.02 36.27 6.66
CA LYS A 272 -8.12 37.04 6.06
C LYS A 272 -7.65 38.15 5.10
N LYS A 273 -6.41 38.65 5.23
CA LYS A 273 -5.88 39.71 4.36
C LYS A 273 -5.40 39.15 3.02
N GLN A 274 -4.82 37.95 3.04
CA GLN A 274 -4.36 37.25 1.83
C GLN A 274 -5.45 36.35 1.21
N GLU A 275 -6.54 36.11 1.94
CA GLU A 275 -7.59 35.13 1.59
C GLU A 275 -7.04 33.71 1.43
N GLU A 276 -6.18 33.31 2.38
CA GLU A 276 -5.39 32.08 2.31
C GLU A 276 -5.57 31.19 3.53
N VAL A 277 -5.65 29.88 3.30
CA VAL A 277 -5.61 28.86 4.36
C VAL A 277 -4.28 28.13 4.29
N THR A 278 -3.51 28.19 5.37
CA THR A 278 -2.26 27.44 5.55
C THR A 278 -2.52 26.22 6.44
N ILE A 279 -2.21 25.04 5.92
CA ILE A 279 -2.03 23.81 6.71
C ILE A 279 -0.56 23.74 7.13
N ALA A 280 -0.28 23.32 8.37
CA ALA A 280 1.07 22.99 8.85
C ALA A 280 1.07 21.60 9.53
N HIS A 281 2.04 20.75 9.18
CA HIS A 281 2.21 19.41 9.76
C HIS A 281 3.64 18.89 9.56
N GLU A 282 4.15 18.12 10.53
CA GLU A 282 5.54 17.63 10.55
C GLU A 282 5.88 16.68 9.39
N ASN A 283 4.94 15.82 8.99
CA ASN A 283 5.15 14.84 7.90
C ASN A 283 4.95 15.43 6.48
N LEU A 284 4.85 16.75 6.33
CA LEU A 284 4.80 17.42 5.02
C LEU A 284 6.22 17.79 4.57
N ASN A 285 6.54 17.56 3.29
CA ASN A 285 7.91 17.69 2.78
C ASN A 285 8.58 19.06 3.08
N TYR A 286 9.88 18.98 3.38
CA TYR A 286 10.82 20.11 3.45
C TYR A 286 10.84 20.88 2.11
N PRO A 287 10.97 22.23 2.07
CA PRO A 287 11.51 23.10 3.11
C PRO A 287 10.55 23.61 4.18
N TYR A 288 9.23 23.44 4.02
CA TYR A 288 8.29 24.29 4.76
C TYR A 288 7.21 23.60 5.60
N GLY A 289 7.03 22.27 5.51
CA GLY A 289 6.08 21.54 6.38
C GLY A 289 4.64 22.08 6.30
N LYS A 290 4.30 22.74 5.18
CA LYS A 290 3.12 23.59 5.02
C LYS A 290 2.55 23.49 3.61
N ILE A 291 1.23 23.55 3.52
CA ILE A 291 0.48 23.68 2.26
C ILE A 291 -0.34 24.96 2.35
N VAL A 292 -0.35 25.77 1.29
CA VAL A 292 -1.10 27.03 1.25
C VAL A 292 -2.14 26.98 0.13
N PHE A 293 -3.40 27.12 0.51
CA PHE A 293 -4.55 27.24 -0.39
C PHE A 293 -4.99 28.70 -0.46
N GLY A 294 -5.37 29.19 -1.63
CA GLY A 294 -5.88 30.56 -1.83
C GLY A 294 -7.24 30.58 -2.51
N LEU A 295 -8.01 31.66 -2.34
CA LEU A 295 -9.22 31.89 -3.15
C LEU A 295 -8.90 32.27 -4.60
N THR A 296 -7.77 32.96 -4.82
CA THR A 296 -7.39 33.53 -6.11
C THR A 296 -5.93 33.21 -6.49
N GLY A 297 -5.50 33.62 -7.68
CA GLY A 297 -4.13 33.43 -8.16
C GLY A 297 -3.80 32.00 -8.62
N THR A 298 -2.52 31.65 -8.50
CA THR A 298 -1.92 30.39 -8.97
C THR A 298 -1.82 29.29 -7.90
N LYS A 299 -2.17 29.59 -6.65
CA LYS A 299 -2.20 28.63 -5.54
C LYS A 299 -3.31 27.59 -5.74
N THR A 300 -3.20 26.46 -5.06
CA THR A 300 -4.27 25.45 -5.04
C THR A 300 -5.54 26.08 -4.49
N LYS A 301 -6.63 26.05 -5.27
CA LYS A 301 -7.86 26.76 -4.93
C LYS A 301 -8.67 26.02 -3.87
N PHE A 302 -9.20 26.79 -2.92
CA PHE A 302 -10.30 26.35 -2.07
C PHE A 302 -11.59 27.11 -2.42
N GLU A 303 -12.74 26.52 -2.11
CA GLU A 303 -14.05 27.14 -2.28
C GLU A 303 -14.67 27.42 -0.90
N VAL A 304 -15.43 28.51 -0.77
CA VAL A 304 -16.24 28.75 0.43
C VAL A 304 -17.66 28.28 0.18
N ARG A 305 -18.14 27.36 1.01
CA ARG A 305 -19.53 26.88 1.02
C ARG A 305 -20.00 26.79 2.45
N ASN A 306 -21.23 27.23 2.73
CA ASN A 306 -21.84 27.19 4.06
C ASN A 306 -20.95 27.79 5.17
N GLY A 307 -20.18 28.85 4.85
CA GLY A 307 -19.27 29.52 5.79
C GLY A 307 -17.99 28.73 6.13
N ARG A 308 -17.65 27.67 5.39
CA ARG A 308 -16.41 26.87 5.55
C ARG A 308 -15.63 26.74 4.25
N ALA A 309 -14.33 26.53 4.38
CA ALA A 309 -13.43 26.25 3.26
C ALA A 309 -13.47 24.77 2.84
N PHE A 310 -13.50 24.52 1.54
CA PHE A 310 -13.54 23.21 0.91
C PHE A 310 -12.43 23.08 -0.14
N VAL A 311 -11.81 21.91 -0.23
CA VAL A 311 -10.75 21.62 -1.21
C VAL A 311 -11.04 20.32 -1.97
N PRO A 312 -10.54 20.16 -3.21
CA PRO A 312 -10.53 18.88 -3.90
C PRO A 312 -9.83 17.81 -3.04
N LEU A 313 -10.48 16.67 -2.84
CA LEU A 313 -10.01 15.58 -1.98
C LEU A 313 -8.56 15.15 -2.27
N ARG A 314 -8.22 14.98 -3.56
CA ARG A 314 -6.87 14.58 -3.98
C ARG A 314 -5.81 15.63 -3.64
N ALA A 315 -6.16 16.91 -3.63
CA ALA A 315 -5.21 17.99 -3.31
C ALA A 315 -4.71 17.94 -1.86
N ILE A 316 -5.44 17.27 -0.96
CA ILE A 316 -5.00 17.02 0.42
C ILE A 316 -4.49 15.59 0.59
N ALA A 317 -5.19 14.57 0.07
CA ALA A 317 -4.83 13.17 0.27
C ALA A 317 -3.41 12.84 -0.25
N THR A 318 -3.04 13.35 -1.43
CA THR A 318 -1.69 13.15 -1.99
C THR A 318 -0.59 13.77 -1.13
N GLN A 319 -0.85 14.90 -0.46
CA GLN A 319 0.15 15.56 0.40
C GLN A 319 0.44 14.74 1.66
N PHE A 320 -0.58 14.08 2.21
CA PHE A 320 -0.46 13.18 3.36
C PHE A 320 -0.17 11.72 2.97
N ARG A 321 0.08 11.44 1.67
CA ARG A 321 0.32 10.09 1.11
C ARG A 321 -0.78 9.08 1.48
N MET A 322 -2.03 9.55 1.54
CA MET A 322 -3.19 8.72 1.84
C MET A 322 -3.72 8.08 0.57
N GLN A 323 -4.03 6.78 0.64
CA GLN A 323 -4.77 6.08 -0.40
C GLN A 323 -6.23 6.55 -0.40
N VAL A 324 -6.85 6.62 -1.59
CA VAL A 324 -8.20 7.19 -1.76
C VAL A 324 -9.14 6.16 -2.39
N TYR A 325 -10.00 5.58 -1.56
CA TYR A 325 -11.13 4.79 -2.03
C TYR A 325 -12.36 5.69 -2.23
N TYR A 326 -13.08 5.49 -3.34
CA TYR A 326 -14.38 6.10 -3.57
C TYR A 326 -15.33 5.11 -4.25
N HIS A 327 -16.44 4.78 -3.60
CA HIS A 327 -17.50 3.94 -4.17
C HIS A 327 -18.87 4.34 -3.64
N GLN A 328 -19.84 4.54 -4.54
CA GLN A 328 -21.23 4.88 -4.20
C GLN A 328 -21.35 5.98 -3.11
N GLY A 329 -20.57 7.05 -3.25
CA GLY A 329 -20.57 8.20 -2.33
C GLY A 329 -19.80 8.00 -1.01
N LEU A 330 -19.34 6.80 -0.68
CA LEU A 330 -18.41 6.58 0.43
C LEU A 330 -16.99 6.97 -0.02
N ILE A 331 -16.31 7.74 0.83
CA ILE A 331 -14.89 8.10 0.74
C ILE A 331 -14.19 7.36 1.88
N ILE A 332 -13.09 6.67 1.61
CA ILE A 332 -12.16 6.19 2.64
C ILE A 332 -10.77 6.70 2.30
N LEU A 333 -10.09 7.27 3.30
CA LEU A 333 -8.72 7.72 3.27
C LEU A 333 -7.90 6.85 4.23
N SER A 334 -7.08 5.97 3.70
CA SER A 334 -6.31 4.97 4.45
C SER A 334 -4.81 5.16 4.28
N LYS A 335 -4.04 4.77 5.29
CA LYS A 335 -2.57 4.68 5.22
C LYS A 335 -2.18 3.21 5.11
N GLY A 336 -1.31 2.84 4.16
CA GLY A 336 -0.86 1.45 3.94
C GLY A 336 -1.90 0.48 3.35
N ILE A 337 -3.20 0.76 3.51
CA ILE A 337 -4.28 -0.12 3.03
C ILE A 337 -4.86 0.43 1.72
N THR A 338 -4.65 -0.30 0.63
CA THR A 338 -5.22 0.03 -0.70
C THR A 338 -6.46 -0.83 -0.98
N LEU A 339 -7.56 -0.15 -1.31
CA LEU A 339 -8.85 -0.76 -1.67
C LEU A 339 -9.21 -0.41 -3.11
N ASN A 340 -9.68 -1.39 -3.89
CA ASN A 340 -10.13 -1.20 -5.25
C ASN A 340 -11.67 -1.26 -5.35
N PRO A 341 -12.36 -0.20 -5.80
CA PRO A 341 -13.83 -0.16 -5.88
C PRO A 341 -14.45 -1.09 -6.94
N LYS A 342 -13.63 -1.86 -7.67
CA LYS A 342 -14.07 -2.91 -8.60
C LYS A 342 -14.02 -4.32 -8.03
N LEU A 343 -13.32 -4.55 -6.92
CA LEU A 343 -13.25 -5.83 -6.23
C LEU A 343 -14.43 -5.93 -5.25
N GLU A 344 -15.12 -7.07 -5.24
CA GLU A 344 -16.24 -7.35 -4.34
C GLU A 344 -15.77 -7.44 -2.88
N TYR A 345 -14.59 -8.02 -2.62
CA TYR A 345 -14.06 -8.11 -1.26
C TYR A 345 -13.69 -6.73 -0.67
N ASP A 346 -13.02 -5.88 -1.44
CA ASP A 346 -12.70 -4.51 -1.01
C ASP A 346 -13.97 -3.65 -0.85
N GLN A 347 -15.03 -3.91 -1.63
CA GLN A 347 -16.36 -3.33 -1.42
C GLN A 347 -17.03 -3.83 -0.13
N PHE A 348 -16.91 -5.11 0.22
CA PHE A 348 -17.40 -5.66 1.49
C PHE A 348 -16.71 -4.99 2.69
N LEU A 349 -15.38 -4.87 2.68
CA LEU A 349 -14.62 -4.16 3.73
C LEU A 349 -15.08 -2.70 3.85
N ALA A 350 -15.22 -1.99 2.72
CA ALA A 350 -15.68 -0.61 2.69
C ALA A 350 -17.13 -0.46 3.19
N ASN A 351 -18.01 -1.43 2.94
CA ASN A 351 -19.37 -1.43 3.47
C ASN A 351 -19.40 -1.63 4.99
N LYS A 352 -18.47 -2.40 5.57
CA LYS A 352 -18.32 -2.46 7.04
C LYS A 352 -17.90 -1.13 7.66
N VAL A 353 -17.13 -0.31 6.95
CA VAL A 353 -16.85 1.08 7.34
C VAL A 353 -18.11 1.97 7.22
N ARG A 354 -18.91 1.80 6.15
CA ARG A 354 -20.18 2.52 5.95
C ARG A 354 -21.17 2.25 7.08
N GLU A 355 -21.33 0.99 7.49
CA GLU A 355 -22.19 0.57 8.61
C GLU A 355 -21.85 1.29 9.93
N LYS A 356 -20.58 1.63 10.18
CA LYS A 356 -20.17 2.40 11.36
C LYS A 356 -20.52 3.89 11.29
N ILE A 357 -20.62 4.47 10.09
CA ILE A 357 -21.08 5.85 9.88
C ILE A 357 -22.61 5.91 9.95
N GLN A 358 -23.30 4.89 9.43
CA GLN A 358 -24.75 4.84 9.31
C GLN A 358 -25.37 3.61 10.00
N PRO A 359 -25.24 3.43 11.33
CA PRO A 359 -25.66 2.20 12.02
C PRO A 359 -27.17 1.91 12.02
N ASN A 360 -27.99 2.79 11.42
CA ASN A 360 -29.45 2.73 11.40
C ASN A 360 -30.03 2.87 9.96
N LYS A 361 -29.24 2.59 8.91
CA LYS A 361 -29.65 2.63 7.50
C LYS A 361 -28.99 1.50 6.70
#